data_AF-A0A1Q8QPU2-F1
#
_entry.id   AF-A0A1Q8QPU2-F1
#
_cell.length_a   1.000
_cell.length_b   1.000
_cell.length_c   1.000
_cell.angle_alpha   90.00
_cell.angle_beta   90.00
_cell.angle_gamma   90.00
#
_symmetry.space_group_name_H-M   'P 1'
#
loop_
_entity.id
_entity.type
_entity.pdbx_description
1 polymer ?
#
loop_
_entity_poly.entity_id
_entity_poly.type
_entity_poly.pdbx_seq_one_letter_code
_entity_poly.pdbx_strand_id
1 'polypeptide(L)'
;MVRHIILICILGCIGLTGCGQSKPIMVPQEFEADCRSNAYGADAACAAKVCEVYQAVVTDYYDNMEGCYAACKDRAASLEAGAASQCKAKIAAARDTCRDFCNRKFYRCNCAK
;
A
#
# COMPACT_ATOMS: atom_id res chain seq x y z
N MET A 1 -13.60 -54.41 2.99
CA MET A 1 -12.82 -53.58 2.03
C MET A 1 -13.46 -52.20 1.90
N VAL A 2 -13.55 -51.43 2.99
CA VAL A 2 -14.20 -50.10 3.04
C VAL A 2 -13.33 -49.17 3.89
N ARG A 3 -12.01 -49.20 3.64
CA ARG A 3 -11.03 -48.54 4.51
C ARG A 3 -10.06 -47.62 3.77
N HIS A 4 -10.24 -47.45 2.45
CA HIS A 4 -9.29 -46.74 1.59
C HIS A 4 -9.90 -45.61 0.76
N ILE A 5 -11.23 -45.40 0.80
CA ILE A 5 -11.89 -44.36 0.00
C ILE A 5 -11.90 -42.99 0.72
N ILE A 6 -11.72 -42.95 2.04
CA ILE A 6 -11.76 -41.72 2.85
C ILE A 6 -10.43 -40.93 2.80
N LEU A 7 -9.38 -41.48 2.17
CA LEU A 7 -8.07 -40.81 2.09
C LEU A 7 -7.89 -39.89 0.87
N ILE A 8 -8.77 -39.99 -0.15
CA ILE A 8 -8.60 -39.24 -1.40
C ILE A 8 -9.31 -37.87 -1.36
N CYS A 9 -10.35 -37.71 -0.53
CA CYS A 9 -11.08 -36.43 -0.43
C CYS A 9 -10.36 -35.36 0.43
N ILE A 10 -9.38 -35.74 1.25
CA ILE A 10 -8.65 -34.78 2.12
C ILE A 10 -7.48 -34.11 1.37
N LEU A 11 -7.01 -34.70 0.26
CA LEU A 11 -5.98 -34.10 -0.60
C LEU A 11 -6.52 -33.03 -1.57
N GLY A 12 -7.85 -32.90 -1.72
CA GLY A 12 -8.47 -31.88 -2.56
C GLY A 12 -8.47 -30.47 -1.96
N CYS A 13 -8.26 -30.32 -0.65
CA CYS A 13 -8.35 -29.04 0.05
C CYS A 13 -6.99 -28.33 0.24
N ILE A 14 -5.87 -28.94 -0.16
CA ILE A 14 -4.52 -28.36 0.00
C ILE A 14 -4.03 -27.69 -1.30
N GLY A 15 -4.84 -27.70 -2.37
CA GLY A 15 -4.50 -27.12 -3.67
C GLY A 15 -4.77 -25.61 -3.85
N LEU A 16 -5.16 -24.88 -2.79
CA LEU A 16 -5.51 -23.44 -2.90
C LEU A 16 -4.72 -22.51 -1.95
N THR A 17 -3.78 -23.04 -1.17
CA THR A 17 -2.86 -22.22 -0.38
C THR A 17 -1.68 -21.77 -1.24
N GLY A 18 -1.96 -20.95 -2.25
CA GLY A 18 -0.93 -20.47 -3.18
C GLY A 18 -1.25 -19.18 -3.93
N CYS A 19 -2.50 -18.70 -3.89
CA CYS A 19 -2.79 -17.35 -4.35
C CYS A 19 -2.62 -16.41 -3.15
N GLY A 20 -1.40 -15.88 -2.97
CA GLY A 20 -1.16 -14.76 -2.06
C GLY A 20 -2.23 -13.71 -2.32
N GLN A 21 -2.96 -13.31 -1.27
CA GLN A 21 -4.09 -12.39 -1.36
C GLN A 21 -3.74 -11.22 -2.28
N SER A 22 -4.26 -11.23 -3.50
CA SER A 22 -4.06 -10.13 -4.44
C SER A 22 -4.80 -8.94 -3.83
N LYS A 23 -4.08 -8.07 -3.15
CA LYS A 23 -4.65 -6.84 -2.59
C LYS A 23 -5.33 -6.08 -3.76
N PRO A 24 -6.57 -5.59 -3.58
CA PRO A 24 -7.23 -4.82 -4.62
C PRO A 24 -6.40 -3.57 -4.93
N ILE A 25 -6.52 -3.09 -6.18
CA ILE A 25 -5.93 -1.81 -6.59
C ILE A 25 -6.48 -0.76 -5.64
N MET A 26 -5.58 -0.08 -4.91
CA MET A 26 -5.97 1.08 -4.13
C MET A 26 -6.19 2.22 -5.11
N VAL A 27 -7.37 2.82 -5.13
CA VAL A 27 -7.61 4.02 -5.93
C VAL A 27 -7.19 5.29 -5.17
N PRO A 28 -6.88 6.40 -5.84
CA PRO A 28 -6.45 7.63 -5.16
C PRO A 28 -7.42 8.14 -4.09
N GLN A 29 -8.72 7.89 -4.24
CA GLN A 29 -9.73 8.26 -3.24
C GLN A 29 -9.63 7.42 -1.95
N GLU A 30 -9.31 6.12 -2.09
CA GLU A 30 -9.07 5.25 -0.93
C GLU A 30 -7.77 5.62 -0.22
N PHE A 31 -6.74 6.01 -0.98
CA PHE A 31 -5.52 6.56 -0.40
C PHE A 31 -5.79 7.84 0.39
N GLU A 32 -6.57 8.77 -0.16
CA GLU A 32 -6.92 10.01 0.55
C GLU A 32 -7.68 9.73 1.84
N ALA A 33 -8.66 8.82 1.79
CA ALA A 33 -9.45 8.42 2.96
C ALA A 33 -8.59 7.76 4.04
N ASP A 34 -7.73 6.82 3.66
CA ASP A 34 -6.77 6.16 4.58
C ASP A 34 -5.82 7.19 5.19
N CYS A 35 -5.26 8.08 4.36
CA CYS A 35 -4.37 9.12 4.82
C CYS A 35 -5.08 10.06 5.78
N ARG A 36 -6.32 10.52 5.52
CA ARG A 36 -7.02 11.41 6.46
C ARG A 36 -7.46 10.73 7.74
N SER A 37 -7.82 9.45 7.69
CA SER A 37 -8.25 8.67 8.87
C SER A 37 -7.09 8.40 9.84
N ASN A 38 -5.86 8.33 9.34
CA ASN A 38 -4.70 7.96 10.11
C ASN A 38 -4.15 9.12 10.97
N ALA A 39 -4.69 9.29 12.19
CA ALA A 39 -4.21 10.29 13.13
C ALA A 39 -2.96 9.80 13.89
N TYR A 40 -1.78 9.90 13.28
CA TYR A 40 -0.48 9.59 13.92
C TYR A 40 -0.05 10.65 14.95
N GLY A 41 -1.00 11.22 15.69
CA GLY A 41 -0.77 12.30 16.65
C GLY A 41 -0.27 13.61 16.05
N ALA A 42 -0.16 13.72 14.71
CA ALA A 42 0.19 14.96 14.03
C ALA A 42 -0.95 15.97 14.13
N ASP A 43 -0.60 17.25 14.23
CA ASP A 43 -1.57 18.34 14.15
C ASP A 43 -2.30 18.33 12.79
N ALA A 44 -3.49 18.93 12.76
CA ALA A 44 -4.34 18.92 11.57
C ALA A 44 -3.67 19.57 10.34
N ALA A 45 -2.81 20.57 10.54
CA ALA A 45 -2.12 21.26 9.44
C ALA A 45 -1.03 20.37 8.82
N CYS A 46 -0.22 19.71 9.65
CA CYS A 46 0.72 18.69 9.19
C CYS A 46 -0.01 17.55 8.49
N ALA A 47 -1.04 16.97 9.12
CA ALA A 47 -1.76 15.83 8.55
C ALA A 47 -2.36 16.16 7.18
N ALA A 48 -2.99 17.33 7.01
CA ALA A 48 -3.52 17.79 5.74
C ALA A 48 -2.41 17.96 4.69
N LYS A 49 -1.32 18.65 5.03
CA LYS A 49 -0.19 18.87 4.12
C LYS A 49 0.46 17.56 3.67
N VAL A 50 0.65 16.61 4.59
CA VAL A 50 1.21 15.30 4.27
C VAL A 50 0.31 14.58 3.27
N CYS A 51 -1.00 14.52 3.53
CA CYS A 51 -1.92 13.83 2.63
C CYS A 51 -2.02 14.51 1.26
N GLU A 52 -2.05 15.84 1.19
CA GLU A 52 -2.05 16.59 -0.08
C GLU A 52 -0.81 16.28 -0.93
N VAL A 53 0.38 16.30 -0.32
CA VAL A 53 1.64 16.04 -1.02
C VAL A 53 1.71 14.61 -1.56
N TYR A 54 1.26 13.62 -0.80
CA TYR A 54 1.21 12.24 -1.30
C TYR A 54 0.05 11.98 -2.26
N GLN A 55 -1.05 12.73 -2.16
CA GLN A 55 -2.16 12.66 -3.12
C GLN A 55 -1.68 12.98 -4.54
N ALA A 56 -0.79 13.96 -4.66
CA ALA A 56 -0.17 14.29 -5.94
C ALA A 56 0.58 13.09 -6.53
N VAL A 57 1.30 12.31 -5.72
CA VAL A 57 2.02 11.12 -6.19
C VAL A 57 1.04 10.04 -6.68
N VAL A 58 0.01 9.71 -5.90
CA VAL A 58 -0.92 8.62 -6.28
C VAL A 58 -1.83 8.97 -7.46
N THR A 59 -1.98 10.26 -7.79
CA THR A 59 -2.72 10.75 -8.96
C THR A 59 -1.84 10.97 -10.20
N ASP A 60 -0.52 10.94 -10.03
CA ASP A 60 0.44 11.12 -11.11
C ASP A 60 0.62 9.85 -11.96
N TYR A 61 1.15 10.06 -13.16
CA TYR A 61 1.52 8.98 -14.06
C TYR A 61 2.99 8.60 -13.86
N TYR A 62 3.23 7.30 -13.65
CA TYR A 62 4.57 6.73 -13.55
C TYR A 62 4.66 5.52 -14.47
N ASP A 63 5.79 5.38 -15.16
CA ASP A 63 6.00 4.26 -16.10
C ASP A 63 6.33 2.94 -15.41
N ASN A 64 6.88 2.99 -14.19
CA ASN A 64 7.30 1.81 -13.46
C ASN A 64 7.24 2.00 -11.93
N MET A 65 7.38 0.89 -11.21
CA MET A 65 7.32 0.84 -9.75
C MET A 65 8.46 1.66 -9.10
N GLU A 66 9.67 1.63 -9.65
CA GLU A 66 10.80 2.38 -9.11
C GLU A 66 10.56 3.89 -9.15
N GLY A 67 10.04 4.42 -10.27
CA GLY A 67 9.68 5.83 -10.40
C GLY A 67 8.62 6.25 -9.38
N CYS A 68 7.59 5.42 -9.20
CA CYS A 68 6.54 5.67 -8.19
C CYS A 68 7.11 5.65 -6.76
N TYR A 69 7.96 4.68 -6.42
CA TYR A 69 8.61 4.60 -5.11
C TYR A 69 9.59 5.76 -4.86
N ALA A 70 10.31 6.18 -5.90
CA ALA A 70 11.23 7.32 -5.85
C ALA A 70 10.45 8.61 -5.56
N ALA A 71 9.30 8.82 -6.21
CA ALA A 71 8.42 9.95 -5.92
C ALA A 71 7.91 9.93 -4.48
N CYS A 72 7.43 8.78 -3.97
CA CYS A 72 7.05 8.67 -2.55
C CYS A 72 8.22 9.02 -1.61
N LYS A 73 9.45 8.62 -1.94
CA LYS A 73 10.66 8.91 -1.14
C LYS A 73 11.05 10.39 -1.19
N ASP A 74 11.00 11.01 -2.36
CA ASP A 74 11.30 12.43 -2.57
C ASP A 74 10.35 13.32 -1.75
N ARG A 75 9.05 12.99 -1.79
CA ARG A 75 8.04 13.69 -0.99
C ARG A 75 8.26 13.53 0.50
N ALA A 76 8.65 12.33 0.96
CA ALA A 76 9.02 12.12 2.36
C ALA A 76 10.16 13.05 2.78
N ALA A 77 11.26 13.07 2.03
CA ALA A 77 12.43 13.90 2.34
C ALA A 77 12.09 15.40 2.36
N SER A 78 11.28 15.85 1.40
CA SER A 78 10.80 17.23 1.32
C SER A 78 9.94 17.62 2.52
N LEU A 79 9.11 16.71 3.02
CA LEU A 79 8.26 16.94 4.19
C LEU A 79 9.03 16.84 5.51
N GLU A 80 10.02 15.95 5.59
CA GLU A 80 10.84 15.74 6.80
C GLU A 80 11.77 16.92 7.10
N ALA A 81 12.17 17.67 6.07
CA ALA A 81 12.93 18.90 6.19
C ALA A 81 12.12 19.97 6.95
N GLY A 82 12.36 20.06 8.26
CA GLY A 82 11.70 21.03 9.16
C GLY A 82 10.45 20.50 9.89
N ALA A 83 10.12 19.22 9.75
CA ALA A 83 8.99 18.63 10.48
C ALA A 83 9.30 18.34 11.95
N ALA A 84 8.33 18.61 12.83
CA ALA A 84 8.34 18.14 14.22
C ALA A 84 8.20 16.61 14.28
N SER A 85 8.60 15.99 15.40
CA SER A 85 8.64 14.53 15.57
C SER A 85 7.30 13.83 15.32
N GLN A 86 6.18 14.41 15.77
CA GLN A 86 4.83 13.86 15.55
C GLN A 86 4.44 13.91 14.06
N CYS A 87 4.85 14.96 13.36
CA CYS A 87 4.64 15.08 11.92
C CYS A 87 5.50 14.07 11.14
N LYS A 88 6.72 13.75 11.60
CA LYS A 88 7.56 12.71 10.99
C LYS A 88 6.92 11.32 11.02
N ALA A 89 6.27 10.95 12.13
CA ALA A 89 5.54 9.68 12.21
C ALA A 89 4.42 9.60 11.16
N LYS A 90 3.68 10.69 10.98
CA LYS A 90 2.66 10.82 9.94
C LYS A 90 3.23 10.74 8.51
N ILE A 91 4.36 11.41 8.26
CA ILE A 91 5.07 11.37 6.97
C ILE A 91 5.51 9.94 6.65
N ALA A 92 6.09 9.23 7.63
CA ALA A 92 6.53 7.85 7.45
C ALA A 92 5.37 6.91 7.12
N ALA A 93 4.25 7.04 7.82
CA ALA A 93 3.07 6.22 7.54
C ALA A 93 2.49 6.50 6.14
N ALA A 94 2.34 7.78 5.77
CA ALA A 94 1.84 8.15 4.45
C ALA A 94 2.78 7.69 3.32
N ARG A 95 4.10 7.70 3.54
CA ARG A 95 5.10 7.13 2.63
C ARG A 95 4.87 5.63 2.43
N ASP A 96 4.61 4.90 3.50
CA ASP A 96 4.45 3.46 3.45
C ASP A 96 3.12 3.09 2.76
N THR A 97 2.04 3.83 3.01
CA THR A 97 0.79 3.73 2.23
C THR A 97 1.03 4.08 0.75
N CYS A 98 1.83 5.10 0.44
CA CYS A 98 2.17 5.49 -0.94
C CYS A 98 2.92 4.36 -1.67
N ARG A 99 3.85 3.70 -0.97
CA ARG A 99 4.54 2.51 -1.49
C ARG A 99 3.58 1.35 -1.69
N ASP A 100 2.65 1.10 -0.78
CA ASP A 100 1.64 0.04 -0.94
C ASP A 100 0.71 0.34 -2.15
N PHE A 101 0.34 1.61 -2.37
CA PHE A 101 -0.36 2.04 -3.59
C PHE A 101 0.45 1.74 -4.86
N CYS A 102 1.71 2.18 -4.91
CA CYS A 102 2.60 1.91 -6.03
C CYS A 102 2.78 0.39 -6.24
N ASN A 103 2.94 -0.38 -5.17
CA ASN A 103 3.05 -1.84 -5.26
C ASN A 103 1.78 -2.43 -5.88
N ARG A 104 0.60 -2.09 -5.38
CA ARG A 104 -0.67 -2.61 -5.92
C ARG A 104 -0.91 -2.17 -7.38
N LYS A 105 -0.45 -0.97 -7.77
CA LYS A 105 -0.54 -0.45 -9.14
C LYS A 105 0.33 -1.24 -10.12
N PHE A 106 1.58 -1.56 -9.76
CA PHE A 106 2.56 -2.15 -10.68
C PHE A 106 2.78 -3.67 -10.50
N TYR A 107 2.57 -4.22 -9.30
CA TYR A 107 2.83 -5.64 -8.98
C TYR A 107 1.66 -6.57 -9.40
N ARG A 108 0.57 -6.03 -9.95
CA ARG A 108 -0.53 -6.82 -10.55
C ARG A 108 -0.15 -7.58 -11.84
N CYS A 109 1.13 -7.63 -12.22
CA CYS A 109 1.60 -8.34 -13.41
C CYS A 109 2.06 -9.81 -13.22
N ASN A 110 1.99 -10.43 -12.03
CA ASN A 110 2.61 -11.77 -11.83
C ASN A 110 1.77 -12.85 -11.11
N CYS A 111 0.47 -12.67 -10.90
CA CYS A 111 -0.38 -13.75 -10.33
C CYS A 111 -1.51 -14.22 -11.26
N ALA A 112 -1.47 -13.84 -12.54
CA ALA A 112 -2.40 -14.30 -13.58
C ALA A 112 -1.66 -14.84 -14.81
N LYS A 113 -0.66 -15.70 -14.60
CA LYS A 113 -0.08 -16.57 -15.64
C LYS A 113 -0.01 -17.99 -15.12
#